data_AF-A0A7L1G551-F1
#
_entry.id   AF-A0A7L1G551-F1
#
_cell.length_a   1.000
_cell.length_b   1.000
_cell.length_c   1.000
_cell.angle_alpha   90.00
_cell.angle_beta   90.00
_cell.angle_gamma   90.00
#
_symmetry.space_group_name_H-M   'P 1'
#
loop_
_entity.id
_entity.type
_entity.pdbx_description
1 polymer ?
#
loop_
_entity_poly.entity_id
_entity_poly.type
_entity_poly.pdbx_seq_one_letter_code
_entity_poly.pdbx_strand_id
1 'polypeptide(L)'
;TVEHVGGPEQSSHVCYWEECPREGKPFKAKYKLINHIRVHTGEKPFPCPFPGCGKVFARSENLKIHKRTHTGEKPFKCEFDGCERKFANSSDRKKHSHVHTSDKPYYCKIRGCDKSYTHPSSLRKHMKIHCKSPPPS
;
A
#
# COMPACT_ATOMS: atom_id res chain seq x y z
N THR A 1 31.84 -24.52 -35.47
CA THR A 1 32.42 -23.23 -35.87
C THR A 1 31.30 -22.22 -36.03
N VAL A 2 31.05 -21.43 -35.00
CA VAL A 2 30.44 -20.11 -35.16
C VAL A 2 31.16 -19.19 -34.19
N GLU A 3 32.12 -18.46 -34.74
CA GLU A 3 32.87 -17.42 -34.05
C GLU A 3 31.92 -16.24 -33.77
N HIS A 4 31.96 -15.70 -32.56
CA HIS A 4 31.44 -14.36 -32.31
C HIS A 4 32.56 -13.52 -31.70
N VAL A 5 33.02 -12.59 -32.54
CA VAL A 5 34.02 -11.56 -32.34
C VAL A 5 33.56 -10.57 -31.26
N GLY A 6 34.47 -10.08 -30.43
CA GLY A 6 34.17 -9.39 -29.16
C GLY A 6 33.88 -7.89 -29.19
N GLY A 7 33.51 -7.38 -27.99
CA GLY A 7 33.54 -5.98 -27.55
C GLY A 7 32.20 -5.42 -27.03
N PRO A 8 32.17 -4.39 -26.15
CA PRO A 8 32.96 -4.13 -24.93
C PRO A 8 32.19 -4.59 -23.65
N GLU A 9 32.89 -4.68 -22.52
CA GLU A 9 32.36 -5.07 -21.20
C GLU A 9 31.08 -4.32 -20.82
N GLN A 10 29.93 -4.99 -21.01
CA GLN A 10 28.70 -4.60 -20.33
C GLN A 10 28.86 -5.06 -18.87
N SER A 11 29.15 -4.10 -17.99
CA SER A 11 29.04 -4.25 -16.54
C SER A 11 27.68 -4.86 -16.22
N SER A 12 27.68 -6.17 -16.00
CA SER A 12 26.52 -6.93 -15.57
C SER A 12 26.16 -6.42 -14.18
N HIS A 13 25.20 -5.50 -14.11
CA HIS A 13 24.48 -5.24 -12.88
C HIS A 13 23.69 -6.50 -12.55
N VAL A 14 24.36 -7.47 -11.93
CA VAL A 14 23.72 -8.63 -11.32
C VAL A 14 22.85 -8.08 -10.20
N CYS A 15 21.57 -7.85 -10.51
CA CYS A 15 20.60 -7.52 -9.51
C CYS A 15 20.28 -8.79 -8.73
N TYR A 16 20.87 -8.94 -7.54
CA TYR A 16 20.55 -10.05 -6.65
C TYR A 16 19.17 -9.77 -6.01
N TRP A 17 18.18 -10.57 -6.37
CA TRP A 17 16.83 -10.52 -5.78
C TRP A 17 16.71 -11.65 -4.77
N GLU A 18 16.16 -11.37 -3.59
CA GLU A 18 15.75 -12.43 -2.65
C GLU A 18 14.24 -12.68 -2.79
N GLU A 19 13.83 -13.94 -2.74
CA GLU A 19 12.44 -14.34 -2.99
C GLU A 19 11.72 -14.79 -1.72
N CYS A 20 10.40 -14.62 -1.68
CA CYS A 20 9.58 -15.17 -0.61
C CYS A 20 9.50 -16.70 -0.70
N PRO A 21 9.89 -17.46 0.34
CA PRO A 21 9.82 -18.93 0.30
C PRO A 21 8.42 -19.51 0.13
N ARG A 22 7.36 -18.73 0.39
CA ARG A 22 5.96 -19.20 0.33
C ARG A 22 5.30 -18.96 -1.03
N GLU A 23 5.67 -17.88 -1.71
CA GLU A 23 4.97 -17.43 -2.93
C GLU A 23 5.92 -17.02 -4.06
N GLY A 24 7.25 -17.18 -3.89
CA GLY A 24 8.26 -16.87 -4.91
C GLY A 24 8.42 -15.39 -5.24
N LYS A 25 7.74 -14.49 -4.52
CA LYS A 25 7.74 -13.06 -4.84
C LYS A 25 9.14 -12.45 -4.65
N PRO A 26 9.71 -11.77 -5.67
CA PRO A 26 11.05 -11.21 -5.57
C PRO A 26 11.07 -9.87 -4.84
N PHE A 27 12.15 -9.61 -4.10
CA PHE A 27 12.41 -8.39 -3.37
C PHE A 27 13.81 -7.87 -3.64
N LYS A 28 13.89 -6.55 -3.88
CA LYS A 28 15.16 -5.84 -4.12
C LYS A 28 16.04 -5.66 -2.87
N ALA A 29 15.50 -5.95 -1.69
CA ALA A 29 16.21 -5.74 -0.44
C ALA A 29 15.71 -6.69 0.64
N LYS A 30 16.66 -7.25 1.40
CA LYS A 30 16.39 -8.20 2.50
C LYS A 30 15.37 -7.70 3.51
N TYR A 31 15.48 -6.44 3.94
CA TYR A 31 14.53 -5.87 4.90
C TYR A 31 13.09 -5.80 4.35
N LYS A 32 12.91 -5.66 3.03
CA LYS A 32 11.59 -5.71 2.39
C LYS A 32 11.04 -7.13 2.40
N LEU A 33 11.88 -8.12 2.10
CA LEU A 33 11.54 -9.54 2.19
C LEU A 33 11.13 -9.92 3.62
N ILE A 34 11.93 -9.56 4.62
CA ILE A 34 11.62 -9.84 6.04
C ILE A 34 10.27 -9.22 6.43
N ASN A 35 10.06 -7.93 6.12
CA ASN A 35 8.78 -7.28 6.40
C ASN A 35 7.59 -7.93 5.69
N HIS A 36 7.82 -8.48 4.49
CA HIS A 36 6.81 -9.21 3.75
C HIS A 36 6.52 -10.58 4.38
N ILE A 37 7.55 -11.33 4.80
CA ILE A 37 7.40 -12.63 5.48
C ILE A 37 6.52 -12.51 6.72
N ARG A 38 6.56 -11.38 7.44
CA ARG A 38 5.67 -11.12 8.58
C ARG A 38 4.18 -11.14 8.25
N VAL A 39 3.80 -10.96 6.98
CA VAL A 39 2.41 -11.12 6.52
C VAL A 39 1.98 -12.60 6.60
N HIS A 40 2.92 -13.52 6.44
CA HIS A 40 2.67 -14.96 6.54
C HIS A 40 2.73 -15.45 7.98
N THR A 41 3.72 -15.01 8.75
CA THR A 41 3.95 -15.48 10.12
C THR A 41 3.08 -14.77 11.16
N GLY A 42 2.56 -13.58 10.83
CA GLY A 42 1.82 -12.75 11.77
C GLY A 42 2.69 -12.07 12.83
N GLU A 43 4.01 -12.16 12.74
CA GLU A 43 4.95 -11.57 13.70
C GLU A 43 4.78 -10.04 13.78
N LYS A 44 4.64 -9.54 15.01
CA LYS A 44 4.45 -8.12 15.32
C LYS A 44 5.44 -7.65 16.40
N PRO A 45 6.72 -7.48 16.06
CA PRO A 45 7.78 -7.27 17.03
C PRO A 45 7.80 -5.85 17.64
N PHE A 46 6.90 -4.96 17.20
CA PHE A 46 6.88 -3.56 17.64
C PHE A 46 5.67 -3.28 18.54
N PRO A 47 5.76 -3.52 19.86
CA PRO A 47 4.71 -3.16 20.81
C PRO A 47 4.64 -1.66 21.03
N CYS A 48 3.43 -1.16 21.29
CA CYS A 48 3.22 0.22 21.72
C CYS A 48 3.70 0.38 23.17
N PRO A 49 4.58 1.35 23.46
CA PRO A 49 5.10 1.54 24.81
C PRO A 49 4.11 2.29 25.74
N PHE A 50 2.98 2.79 25.23
CA PHE A 50 2.01 3.51 26.04
C PHE A 50 1.26 2.54 26.98
N PRO A 51 1.27 2.79 28.31
CA PRO A 51 0.55 1.95 29.27
C PRO A 51 -0.93 1.81 28.92
N GLY A 52 -1.48 0.61 29.06
CA GLY A 52 -2.88 0.31 28.75
C GLY A 52 -3.24 0.23 27.26
N CYS A 53 -2.33 0.51 26.33
CA CYS A 53 -2.64 0.44 24.89
C CYS A 53 -2.65 -0.99 24.34
N GLY A 54 -1.64 -1.80 24.69
CA GLY A 54 -1.53 -3.21 24.29
C GLY A 54 -1.38 -3.47 22.78
N LYS A 55 -1.39 -2.45 21.92
CA LYS A 55 -1.30 -2.62 20.46
C LYS A 55 0.10 -2.99 20.01
N VAL A 56 0.20 -3.93 19.07
CA VAL A 56 1.45 -4.41 18.48
C VAL A 56 1.45 -4.27 16.95
N PHE A 57 2.61 -4.01 16.37
CA PHE A 57 2.76 -3.72 14.94
C PHE A 57 3.84 -4.58 14.29
N ALA A 58 3.63 -4.94 13.03
CA ALA A 58 4.60 -5.70 12.21
C ALA A 58 5.74 -4.82 11.65
N ARG A 59 5.57 -3.50 11.65
CA ARG A 59 6.53 -2.53 11.12
C ARG A 59 6.71 -1.36 12.08
N SER A 60 7.95 -0.93 12.27
CA SER A 60 8.31 0.19 13.15
C SER A 60 7.66 1.52 12.72
N GLU A 61 7.59 1.79 11.42
CA GLU A 61 6.92 2.99 10.89
C GLU A 61 5.44 3.04 11.27
N ASN A 62 4.75 1.90 11.28
CA ASN A 62 3.35 1.84 11.69
C ASN A 62 3.20 2.12 13.19
N LEU A 63 4.13 1.63 14.02
CA LEU A 63 4.18 1.98 15.45
C LEU A 63 4.42 3.49 15.63
N LYS A 64 5.38 4.08 14.88
CA LYS A 64 5.67 5.52 14.95
C LYS A 64 4.43 6.37 14.63
N ILE A 65 3.71 6.02 13.55
CA ILE A 65 2.46 6.68 13.19
C ILE A 65 1.40 6.47 14.28
N HIS A 66 1.27 5.25 14.81
CA HIS A 66 0.33 4.95 15.88
C HIS A 66 0.61 5.76 17.15
N LYS A 67 1.87 5.97 17.54
CA LYS A 67 2.22 6.79 18.71
C LYS A 67 1.61 8.20 18.64
N ARG A 68 1.42 8.75 17.43
CA ARG A 68 0.75 10.04 17.22
C ARG A 68 -0.73 10.04 17.63
N THR A 69 -1.39 8.87 17.73
CA THR A 69 -2.75 8.79 18.24
C THR A 69 -2.84 9.00 19.75
N HIS A 70 -1.72 8.80 20.47
CA HIS A 70 -1.64 9.10 21.90
C HIS A 70 -1.28 10.56 22.15
N THR A 71 -0.37 11.13 21.34
CA THR A 71 0.08 12.52 21.50
C THR A 71 -0.82 13.54 20.81
N GLY A 72 -1.67 13.11 19.87
CA GLY A 72 -2.48 14.00 19.04
C GLY A 72 -1.71 14.68 17.90
N GLU A 73 -0.44 14.35 17.69
CA GLU A 73 0.42 14.97 16.67
C GLU A 73 -0.13 14.73 15.26
N LYS A 74 -0.34 15.81 14.50
CA LYS A 74 -0.83 15.76 13.11
C LYS A 74 0.06 16.63 12.21
N PRO A 75 1.26 16.14 11.84
CA PRO A 75 2.24 16.96 11.15
C PRO A 75 1.90 17.19 9.68
N PHE A 76 1.02 16.38 9.09
CA PHE A 76 0.69 16.47 7.67
C PHE A 76 -0.54 17.34 7.45
N LYS A 77 -0.33 18.62 7.11
CA LYS A 77 -1.41 19.54 6.70
C LYS A 77 -1.87 19.26 5.28
N CYS A 78 -3.15 19.42 4.98
CA CYS A 78 -3.64 19.46 3.61
C CYS A 78 -2.95 20.60 2.86
N GLU A 79 -2.64 20.38 1.58
CA GLU A 79 -1.97 21.36 0.73
C GLU A 79 -2.98 22.18 -0.11
N PHE A 80 -4.27 21.86 -0.02
CA PHE A 80 -5.32 22.61 -0.71
C PHE A 80 -5.63 23.91 0.03
N ASP A 81 -5.66 25.02 -0.71
CA ASP A 81 -5.91 26.35 -0.15
C ASP A 81 -7.30 26.44 0.51
N GLY A 82 -7.38 27.05 1.68
CA GLY A 82 -8.60 27.08 2.50
C GLY A 82 -8.96 25.77 3.21
N CYS A 83 -8.16 24.69 3.08
CA CYS A 83 -8.37 23.45 3.83
C CYS A 83 -7.41 23.33 5.03
N GLU A 84 -7.94 23.48 6.24
CA GLU A 84 -7.13 23.42 7.48
C GLU A 84 -6.92 22.02 8.04
N ARG A 85 -7.38 20.97 7.33
CA ARG A 85 -7.30 19.59 7.83
C ARG A 85 -5.86 19.11 7.97
N LYS A 86 -5.58 18.46 9.11
CA LYS A 86 -4.28 17.86 9.44
C LYS A 86 -4.40 16.36 9.72
N PHE A 87 -3.36 15.61 9.39
CA PHE A 87 -3.32 14.15 9.46
C PHE A 87 -2.08 13.65 10.20
N ALA A 88 -2.20 12.48 10.83
CA ALA A 88 -1.11 11.82 11.54
C ALA A 88 -0.10 11.15 10.59
N ASN A 89 -0.45 10.91 9.33
CA ASN A 89 0.46 10.39 8.30
C ASN A 89 0.14 10.97 6.90
N SER A 90 1.13 10.91 6.01
CA SER A 90 1.04 11.44 4.64
C SER A 90 0.09 10.65 3.75
N SER A 91 -0.06 9.35 3.97
CA SER A 91 -0.95 8.50 3.18
C SER A 91 -2.41 8.90 3.38
N ASP A 92 -2.82 9.21 4.60
CA ASP A 92 -4.18 9.64 4.91
C ASP A 92 -4.45 11.07 4.41
N ARG A 93 -3.46 11.97 4.48
CA ARG A 93 -3.53 13.27 3.81
C ARG A 93 -3.73 13.11 2.30
N LYS A 94 -2.97 12.23 1.64
CA LYS A 94 -3.08 11.97 0.19
C LYS A 94 -4.45 11.39 -0.18
N LYS A 95 -5.00 10.50 0.65
CA LYS A 95 -6.38 10.02 0.44
C LYS A 95 -7.39 11.16 0.56
N HIS A 96 -7.18 12.05 1.53
CA HIS A 96 -8.03 13.21 1.72
C HIS A 96 -7.97 14.20 0.55
N SER A 97 -6.82 14.40 -0.11
CA SER A 97 -6.75 15.35 -1.24
C SER A 97 -7.73 15.03 -2.39
N HIS A 98 -8.20 13.79 -2.49
CA HIS A 98 -9.26 13.39 -3.42
C HIS A 98 -10.65 13.98 -3.12
N VAL A 99 -10.86 14.64 -1.97
CA VAL A 99 -12.12 15.37 -1.74
C VAL A 99 -12.12 16.75 -2.41
N HIS A 100 -10.94 17.30 -2.68
CA HIS A 100 -10.79 18.60 -3.35
C HIS A 100 -10.76 18.45 -4.87
N THR A 101 -10.30 17.29 -5.33
CA THR A 101 -10.34 16.93 -6.75
C THR A 101 -11.64 16.18 -7.00
N SER A 102 -12.57 16.77 -7.76
CA SER A 102 -13.82 16.08 -8.18
C SER A 102 -13.57 14.90 -9.13
N ASP A 103 -12.32 14.49 -9.29
CA ASP A 103 -11.89 13.41 -10.16
C ASP A 103 -12.23 12.05 -9.53
N LYS A 104 -13.03 11.27 -10.27
CA LYS A 104 -13.45 9.92 -9.92
C LYS A 104 -12.94 8.94 -10.98
N PRO A 105 -11.61 8.71 -11.06
CA PRO A 105 -11.00 7.97 -12.16
C PRO A 105 -11.37 6.47 -12.14
N TYR A 106 -11.95 5.98 -11.04
CA TYR A 106 -12.33 4.58 -10.89
C TYR A 106 -13.82 4.41 -11.17
N TYR A 107 -14.19 3.98 -12.37
CA TYR A 107 -15.57 3.76 -12.78
C TYR A 107 -15.95 2.27 -12.84
N CYS A 108 -17.24 1.99 -12.66
CA CYS A 108 -17.80 0.67 -12.86
C CYS A 108 -17.79 0.32 -14.35
N LYS A 109 -17.31 -0.88 -14.70
CA LYS A 109 -17.26 -1.37 -16.09
C LYS A 109 -18.50 -2.18 -16.49
N ILE A 110 -19.44 -2.42 -15.57
CA ILE A 110 -20.67 -3.17 -15.85
C ILE A 110 -21.62 -2.29 -16.67
N ARG A 111 -22.10 -2.83 -17.79
CA ARG A 111 -23.05 -2.13 -18.68
C ARG A 111 -24.31 -1.75 -17.89
N GLY A 112 -24.76 -0.51 -18.03
CA GLY A 112 -25.90 0.03 -17.28
C GLY A 112 -25.57 0.51 -15.86
N CYS A 113 -24.29 0.64 -15.50
CA CYS A 113 -23.87 1.19 -14.21
C CYS A 113 -22.88 2.34 -14.37
N ASP A 114 -23.36 3.59 -14.20
CA ASP A 114 -22.55 4.81 -14.38
C ASP A 114 -21.85 5.28 -13.09
N LYS A 115 -21.65 4.37 -12.13
CA LYS A 115 -21.06 4.73 -10.84
C LYS A 115 -19.54 4.87 -10.95
N SER A 116 -19.04 6.01 -10.51
CA SER A 116 -17.61 6.32 -10.39
C SER A 116 -17.19 6.66 -8.95
N TYR A 117 -15.92 6.44 -8.65
CA TYR A 117 -15.35 6.50 -7.32
C TYR A 117 -14.00 7.22 -7.33
N THR A 118 -13.69 7.90 -6.22
CA THR A 118 -12.39 8.52 -5.99
C THR A 118 -11.31 7.52 -5.57
N HIS A 119 -11.70 6.31 -5.13
CA HIS A 119 -10.79 5.28 -4.62
C HIS A 119 -11.11 3.89 -5.19
N PRO A 120 -10.08 3.06 -5.48
CA PRO A 120 -10.27 1.72 -6.03
C PRO A 120 -10.90 0.75 -5.02
N SER A 121 -10.68 0.97 -3.72
CA SER A 121 -11.32 0.18 -2.66
C SER A 121 -12.84 0.37 -2.63
N SER A 122 -13.32 1.58 -2.93
CA SER A 122 -14.75 1.90 -3.02
C SER A 122 -15.37 1.24 -4.24
N LEU A 123 -14.72 1.30 -5.41
CA LEU A 123 -15.14 0.55 -6.59
C LEU A 123 -15.21 -0.96 -6.29
N ARG A 124 -14.17 -1.55 -5.70
CA ARG A 124 -14.17 -2.98 -5.34
C ARG A 124 -15.32 -3.36 -4.40
N LYS A 125 -15.67 -2.50 -3.44
CA LYS A 125 -16.85 -2.72 -2.58
C LYS A 125 -18.15 -2.66 -3.39
N HIS A 126 -18.28 -1.67 -4.28
CA HIS A 126 -19.43 -1.55 -5.17
C HIS A 126 -19.59 -2.76 -6.10
N MET A 127 -18.49 -3.28 -6.65
CA MET A 127 -18.53 -4.45 -7.53
C MET A 127 -19.20 -5.68 -6.89
N LYS A 128 -19.20 -5.79 -5.56
CA LYS A 128 -19.92 -6.86 -4.85
C LYS A 128 -21.44 -6.81 -5.05
N ILE A 129 -22.00 -5.65 -5.35
CA ILE A 129 -23.44 -5.47 -5.62
C ILE A 129 -23.81 -6.12 -6.96
N HIS A 130 -22.88 -6.09 -7.92
CA HIS A 130 -23.01 -6.78 -9.21
C HIS A 130 -22.67 -8.27 -9.14
N CYS A 131 -22.13 -8.73 -7.99
CA CYS A 131 -21.79 -10.12 -7.72
C CYS A 131 -22.96 -10.90 -7.10
N LYS A 132 -24.21 -10.46 -7.28
CA LYS A 132 -25.35 -11.38 -7.16
C LYS A 132 -25.27 -12.33 -8.35
N SER A 133 -24.54 -13.43 -8.19
CA SER A 133 -24.30 -14.43 -9.23
C SER A 133 -25.62 -14.92 -9.86
N PRO A 134 -25.78 -14.97 -11.19
CA PRO A 134 -26.38 -16.17 -11.77
C PRO A 134 -25.34 -17.31 -11.66
N PRO A 135 -25.74 -18.54 -11.28
CA PRO A 135 -24.84 -19.68 -11.28
C PRO A 135 -24.34 -19.94 -12.72
N PRO A 136 -23.11 -20.47 -12.90
CA PRO A 136 -22.68 -20.95 -14.21
C PRO A 136 -23.57 -22.14 -14.60
N SER A 137 -24.28 -21.99 -15.71
CA SER A 137 -24.93 -23.07 -16.47
C SER A 137 -23.90 -23.88 -17.23
#